data_AF-A0A7J4TWM7-F1
#
_entry.id   AF-A0A7J4TWM7-F1
#
_cell.length_a   1.000
_cell.length_b   1.000
_cell.length_c   1.000
_cell.angle_alpha   90.00
_cell.angle_beta   90.00
_cell.angle_gamma   90.00
#
_symmetry.space_group_name_H-M   'P 1'
#
loop_
_entity.id
_entity.type
_entity.pdbx_description
1 polymer ?
#
loop_
_entity_poly.entity_id
_entity_poly.type
_entity_poly.pdbx_seq_one_letter_code
_entity_poly.pdbx_strand_id
1 'polypeptide(L)' 'MPDPERLSTATGQLGPKCAKTGKPLKFSEAIVHDGEYLSYEAYLELTGVESSTEPKTVPGLRME' A
#
# COMPACT_ATOMS: atom_id res chain seq x y z
N MET A 1 -2.66 -17.86 14.89
CA MET A 1 -1.25 -17.80 14.43
C MET A 1 -1.26 -17.00 13.12
N PRO A 2 -0.37 -16.01 12.91
CA PRO A 2 -0.33 -15.28 11.65
C PRO A 2 0.04 -16.24 10.50
N ASP A 3 -0.54 -16.00 9.32
CA ASP A 3 -0.35 -16.85 8.14
C ASP A 3 1.09 -16.71 7.59
N PRO A 4 1.93 -17.76 7.64
CA PRO A 4 3.31 -17.70 7.17
C PRO A 4 3.43 -17.41 5.67
N GLU A 5 2.44 -17.81 4.87
CA GLU A 5 2.49 -17.60 3.42
C GLU A 5 2.37 -16.13 3.04
N ARG A 6 1.83 -15.31 3.95
CA ARG A 6 1.57 -13.88 3.76
C ARG A 6 2.68 -13.00 4.32
N LEU A 7 3.74 -13.61 4.85
CA LEU A 7 4.85 -12.94 5.52
C LEU A 7 6.18 -13.28 4.85
N SER A 8 7.17 -12.42 5.07
CA SER A 8 8.54 -12.57 4.59
C SER A 8 9.53 -12.07 5.63
N THR A 9 10.70 -12.69 5.69
CA THR A 9 11.82 -12.27 6.54
C THR A 9 13.00 -11.72 5.74
N ALA A 10 12.80 -11.47 4.43
CA ALA A 10 13.86 -11.10 3.50
C ALA A 10 14.52 -9.74 3.82
N THR A 11 13.85 -8.88 4.59
CA THR A 11 14.36 -7.57 5.01
C THR A 11 15.10 -7.61 6.35
N GLY A 12 15.37 -8.82 6.89
CA GLY A 12 15.99 -9.03 8.20
C GLY A 12 15.03 -8.92 9.40
N GLN A 13 13.80 -8.48 9.16
CA GLN A 13 12.69 -8.48 10.11
C GLN A 13 11.47 -9.16 9.48
N LEU A 14 10.54 -9.64 10.31
CA LEU A 14 9.26 -10.14 9.81
C LEU A 14 8.48 -8.96 9.20
N GLY A 15 8.10 -9.10 7.93
CA GLY A 15 7.33 -8.12 7.20
C GLY A 15 6.26 -8.79 6.34
N PRO A 16 5.24 -8.04 5.90
CA PRO A 16 4.22 -8.58 5.00
C PRO A 16 4.79 -8.84 3.61
N LYS A 17 4.17 -9.77 2.89
CA LYS A 17 4.42 -10.02 1.48
C LYS A 17 3.32 -9.36 0.66
N CYS A 18 3.67 -8.64 -0.40
CA CYS A 18 2.66 -8.11 -1.32
C CYS A 18 1.89 -9.26 -1.98
N ALA A 19 0.57 -9.30 -1.82
CA ALA A 19 -0.30 -10.35 -2.38
C ALA A 19 -0.25 -10.39 -3.91
N LYS A 20 -0.04 -9.24 -4.57
CA LYS A 20 0.01 -9.13 -6.03
C LYS A 20 1.38 -9.46 -6.62
N THR A 21 2.45 -8.92 -6.04
CA THR A 21 3.80 -8.99 -6.63
C THR A 21 4.71 -10.00 -5.96
N GLY A 22 4.32 -10.55 -4.80
CA GLY A 22 5.14 -11.46 -4.00
C GLY A 22 6.37 -10.80 -3.34
N LYS A 23 6.57 -9.50 -3.54
CA LYS A 23 7.72 -8.78 -2.98
C LYS A 23 7.59 -8.65 -1.45
N PRO A 24 8.71 -8.77 -0.71
CA PRO A 24 8.72 -8.44 0.71
C PRO A 24 8.49 -6.93 0.89
N LEU A 25 7.66 -6.58 1.86
CA LEU A 25 7.36 -5.20 2.24
C LEU A 25 7.72 -4.99 3.72
N LYS A 26 7.95 -3.73 4.11
CA LYS A 26 7.90 -3.35 5.53
C LYS A 26 6.45 -3.13 5.93
N PHE A 27 6.12 -3.37 7.20
CA PHE A 27 4.77 -3.07 7.72
C PHE A 27 4.39 -1.59 7.55
N SER A 28 5.37 -0.67 7.57
CA SER A 28 5.16 0.75 7.31
C SER A 28 4.77 1.09 5.88
N GLU A 29 5.06 0.20 4.92
CA GLU A 29 4.85 0.41 3.48
C GLU A 29 3.63 -0.37 2.96
N ALA A 30 3.12 -1.32 3.74
CA ALA A 30 2.04 -2.20 3.33
C ALA A 30 0.67 -1.55 3.53
N ILE A 31 -0.11 -1.53 2.46
CA ILE A 31 -1.52 -1.11 2.49
C ILE A 31 -2.39 -2.35 2.70
N VAL A 32 -3.27 -2.31 3.69
CA VAL A 32 -4.25 -3.37 3.92
C VAL A 32 -5.51 -3.05 3.14
N HIS A 33 -5.85 -3.89 2.16
CA HIS A 33 -7.06 -3.76 1.35
C HIS A 33 -7.73 -5.12 1.20
N ASP A 34 -9.02 -5.20 1.54
CA ASP A 34 -9.81 -6.46 1.58
C ASP A 34 -9.12 -7.61 2.31
N GLY A 35 -8.42 -7.27 3.39
CA GLY A 35 -7.70 -8.24 4.20
C GLY A 35 -6.41 -8.76 3.58
N GLU A 36 -5.93 -8.20 2.46
CA GLU A 36 -4.65 -8.47 1.80
C GLU A 36 -3.62 -7.37 2.02
N TYR A 37 -2.33 -7.72 1.96
CA TYR A 37 -1.23 -6.75 2.03
C TYR A 37 -0.77 -6.38 0.62
N LEU A 38 -0.77 -5.10 0.27
CA LEU A 38 -0.39 -4.61 -1.06
C LEU A 38 0.72 -3.57 -0.95
N SER A 39 1.57 -3.53 -1.98
CA SER A 39 2.44 -2.37 -2.19
C SER A 39 1.61 -1.20 -2.73
N TYR A 40 2.11 0.02 -2.62
CA TYR A 40 1.41 1.21 -3.12
C TYR A 40 1.04 1.08 -4.60
N GLU A 41 1.97 0.60 -5.44
CA GLU A 41 1.72 0.40 -6.87
C GLU A 41 0.63 -0.66 -7.11
N ALA A 42 0.70 -1.78 -6.37
CA ALA A 42 -0.30 -2.83 -6.47
C ALA A 42 -1.70 -2.36 -6.03
N TYR A 43 -1.77 -1.48 -5.03
CA TYR A 43 -3.00 -0.86 -4.56
C TYR A 43 -3.61 0.09 -5.60
N LEU A 44 -2.81 0.96 -6.21
CA LEU A 44 -3.28 1.85 -7.28
C LEU A 44 -3.81 1.06 -8.48
N GLU A 45 -3.06 0.04 -8.93
CA GLU A 45 -3.47 -0.80 -10.05
C GLU A 45 -4.74 -1.62 -9.75
N LEU A 46 -4.96 -2.01 -8.49
CA LEU A 46 -6.15 -2.78 -8.09
C LEU A 46 -7.39 -1.89 -8.02
N THR A 47 -7.25 -0.71 -7.44
CA THR A 47 -8.39 0.19 -7.15
C THR A 47 -8.69 1.15 -8.30
N GLY A 48 -7.75 1.35 -9.23
CA GLY A 48 -7.87 2.31 -10.32
C GLY A 48 -7.89 3.76 -9.84
N VAL A 49 -7.53 4.02 -8.59
CA VAL A 49 -7.47 5.37 -8.02
C VAL A 49 -6.13 6.02 -8.33
N GLU A 50 -6.12 7.34 -8.37
CA GLU A 50 -4.91 8.13 -8.55
C GLU A 50 -4.49 8.79 -7.23
N SER A 51 -3.21 9.19 -7.16
CA SER A 51 -2.68 9.88 -6.00
C SER A 51 -3.37 11.23 -5.79
N SER A 52 -3.82 11.52 -4.57
CA SER A 52 -4.34 12.84 -4.21
C SER A 52 -3.24 13.86 -3.89
N THR A 53 -1.98 13.56 -4.19
CA THR A 53 -0.84 14.47 -3.94
C THR A 53 -0.77 15.64 -4.91
N GLU A 54 -1.50 15.57 -6.03
CA GLU A 54 -1.52 16.69 -6.98
C GLU A 54 -2.36 17.86 -6.45
N PRO A 55 -1.85 19.11 -6.61
CA PRO A 55 -2.61 20.29 -6.23
C PRO A 55 -3.85 20.40 -7.13
N LYS A 56 -5.03 20.35 -6.51
CA LYS A 56 -6.30 20.61 -7.20
C LYS A 56 -6.83 21.99 -6.83
N THR A 57 -7.31 22.73 -7.82
CA THR A 57 -8.06 23.97 -7.56
C THR A 57 -9.41 23.61 -6.96
N VAL A 58 -9.64 24.01 -5.70
CA VAL A 58 -10.91 23.80 -5.01
C VAL A 58 -11.76 25.07 -5.13
N PRO A 59 -12.91 25.05 -5.82
CA PRO A 59 -13.79 26.22 -5.91
C PRO A 59 -14.21 26.69 -4.51
N GLY A 60 -14.02 27.98 -4.23
CA GLY A 60 -14.39 28.59 -2.94
C GLY A 60 -13.35 28.48 -1.82
N LEU A 61 -12.22 27.79 -2.03
CA LEU A 61 -11.11 27.79 -1.08
C LEU A 61 -10.23 29.03 -1.32
N ARG A 62 -10.36 30.04 -0.46
CA ARG A 62 -9.45 31.20 -0.46
C ARG A 62 -8.12 30.78 0.14
N MET A 63 -7.06 30.82 -0.67
CA MET A 63 -5.68 30.57 -0.26
C MET A 63 -5.00 31.90 0.13
N GLU A 64 -5.62 32.64 1.04
CA GLU A 64 -5.05 33.87 1.64
C GLU A 64 -4.32 33.55 2.94
#